data_AF-A0A366LMY1-F1
#
_entry.id   AF-A0A366LMY1-F1
#
_cell.length_a   1.000
_cell.length_b   1.000
_cell.length_c   1.000
_cell.angle_alpha   90.00
_cell.angle_beta   90.00
_cell.angle_gamma   90.00
#
_symmetry.space_group_name_H-M   'P 1'
#
loop_
_entity.id
_entity.type
_entity.pdbx_description
1 polymer ?
#
loop_
_entity_poly.entity_id
_entity_poly.type
_entity_poly.pdbx_seq_one_letter_code
_entity_poly.pdbx_strand_id
1 'polypeptide(L)'
;MALMVQVARLGTGTWLRIWDDCDETSNGIHMSRRAFSRWLTAVKGGTATPERYEDLLRLNIGDLIAGPRSYIVTTGDSWSRFVLEARRGAYDEFRAQM
;
A
#
# COMPACT_ATOMS: atom_id res chain seq x y z
N MET A 1 -0.85 13.94 -5.69
CA MET A 1 -0.52 12.99 -4.61
C MET A 1 -1.33 11.74 -4.85
N ALA A 2 -0.67 10.60 -4.97
CA ALA A 2 -1.32 9.34 -5.26
C ALA A 2 -0.59 8.22 -4.54
N LEU A 3 -1.36 7.38 -3.86
CA LEU A 3 -0.90 6.11 -3.32
C LEU A 3 -0.70 5.15 -4.49
N MET A 4 0.53 4.71 -4.69
CA MET A 4 0.94 3.91 -5.84
C MET A 4 1.46 2.54 -5.40
N VAL A 5 1.30 1.57 -6.29
CA VAL A 5 1.78 0.19 -6.13
C VAL A 5 2.58 -0.19 -7.36
N GLN A 6 3.75 -0.79 -7.18
CA GLN A 6 4.56 -1.31 -8.27
C GLN A 6 5.31 -2.58 -7.85
N VAL A 7 5.77 -3.38 -8.81
CA VAL A 7 6.69 -4.49 -8.54
C VAL A 7 8.01 -3.91 -8.03
N ALA A 8 8.46 -4.38 -6.87
CA ALA A 8 9.72 -3.96 -6.30
C ALA A 8 10.88 -4.55 -7.09
N ARG A 9 11.99 -3.81 -7.19
CA ARG A 9 13.26 -4.29 -7.78
C ARG A 9 14.02 -5.27 -6.85
N LEU A 10 13.34 -5.79 -5.83
CA LEU A 10 13.88 -6.73 -4.86
C LEU A 10 13.46 -8.16 -5.22
N GLY A 11 14.44 -9.07 -5.31
CA GLY A 11 14.19 -10.50 -5.53
C GLY A 11 13.54 -10.82 -6.88
N THR A 12 12.70 -11.86 -6.91
CA THR A 12 12.12 -12.47 -8.13
C THR A 12 10.75 -11.90 -8.54
N GLY A 13 10.45 -10.64 -8.21
CA GLY A 13 9.15 -10.01 -8.55
C GLY A 13 7.98 -10.40 -7.63
N THR A 14 8.29 -11.06 -6.52
CA THR A 14 7.35 -11.46 -5.46
C THR A 14 7.03 -10.33 -4.48
N TRP A 15 7.81 -9.26 -4.51
CA TRP A 15 7.69 -8.10 -3.66
C TRP A 15 7.08 -6.94 -4.42
N LEU A 16 6.23 -6.20 -3.73
CA LEU A 16 5.64 -4.95 -4.19
C LEU A 16 6.20 -3.82 -3.35
N ARG A 17 6.27 -2.64 -3.94
CA ARG A 17 6.57 -1.38 -3.27
C ARG A 17 5.32 -0.53 -3.29
N ILE A 18 4.94 -0.04 -2.11
CA ILE A 18 3.79 0.84 -1.90
C ILE A 18 4.31 2.15 -1.34
N TRP A 19 3.90 3.27 -1.93
CA TRP A 19 4.37 4.61 -1.55
C TRP A 19 3.36 5.67 -1.95
N ASP A 20 3.45 6.86 -1.36
CA ASP A 20 2.68 8.03 -1.75
C ASP A 20 3.65 9.20 -1.92
N ASP A 21 3.45 10.02 -2.95
CA ASP A 21 4.26 11.22 -3.21
C ASP A 21 4.22 12.21 -2.04
N CYS A 22 3.17 12.17 -1.20
CA CYS A 22 3.10 13.04 -0.02
C CYS A 22 4.03 12.61 1.12
N ASP A 23 4.52 11.37 1.14
CA ASP A 23 5.48 10.89 2.14
C ASP A 23 6.91 11.07 1.61
N GLU A 24 7.33 12.33 1.49
CA GLU A 24 8.66 12.71 0.97
C GLU A 24 9.83 12.07 1.75
N THR A 25 9.56 11.67 3.00
CA THR A 25 10.54 11.07 3.91
C THR A 25 10.66 9.55 3.76
N SER A 26 9.82 8.93 2.94
CA SER A 26 9.75 7.48 2.77
C SER A 26 10.09 7.08 1.35
N ASN A 27 10.94 6.06 1.22
CA ASN A 27 11.12 5.36 -0.05
C ASN A 27 10.02 4.32 -0.28
N GLY A 28 8.89 4.36 0.45
CA GLY A 28 7.85 3.34 0.37
C GLY A 28 8.15 2.10 1.19
N ILE A 29 7.10 1.30 1.37
CA ILE A 29 7.12 0.06 2.14
C ILE A 29 7.02 -1.13 1.19
N HIS A 30 7.80 -2.15 1.51
CA HIS A 30 7.81 -3.40 0.77
C HIS A 30 6.82 -4.39 1.37
N MET A 31 6.06 -5.05 0.48
CA MET A 31 5.05 -6.02 0.86
C MET A 31 5.07 -7.20 -0.09
N SER A 32 5.00 -8.43 0.42
CA SER A 32 4.84 -9.61 -0.43
C SER A 32 3.50 -9.57 -1.15
N ARG A 33 3.42 -10.16 -2.36
CA ARG A 33 2.15 -10.31 -3.08
C ARG A 33 1.06 -11.01 -2.26
N ARG A 34 1.44 -11.93 -1.36
CA ARG A 34 0.50 -12.63 -0.46
C ARG A 34 -0.08 -11.68 0.58
N ALA A 35 0.77 -10.90 1.26
CA ALA A 35 0.30 -9.88 2.20
C ALA A 35 -0.54 -8.81 1.48
N PHE A 36 -0.14 -8.40 0.28
CA PHE A 36 -0.87 -7.46 -0.54
C PHE A 36 -2.25 -7.98 -0.93
N SER A 37 -2.37 -9.24 -1.33
CA SER A 37 -3.66 -9.85 -1.69
C SER A 37 -4.65 -9.81 -0.52
N ARG A 38 -4.17 -10.05 0.72
CA ARG A 38 -4.99 -9.95 1.94
C ARG A 38 -5.36 -8.49 2.23
N TRP A 39 -4.38 -7.59 2.18
CA TRP A 39 -4.59 -6.17 2.41
C TRP A 39 -5.58 -5.57 1.40
N LEU A 40 -5.39 -5.82 0.10
CA LEU A 40 -6.29 -5.36 -0.95
C LEU A 40 -7.73 -5.88 -0.76
N THR A 41 -7.89 -7.14 -0.32
CA THR A 41 -9.23 -7.67 0.02
C THR A 41 -9.87 -6.88 1.16
N ALA A 42 -9.11 -6.57 2.21
CA ALA A 42 -9.57 -5.75 3.33
C ALA A 42 -9.88 -4.31 2.91
N VAL A 43 -9.09 -3.71 2.01
CA VAL A 43 -9.36 -2.38 1.43
C VAL A 43 -10.68 -2.38 0.66
N LYS A 44 -10.88 -3.35 -0.25
CA LYS A 44 -12.13 -3.45 -1.01
C LYS A 44 -13.34 -3.63 -0.09
N GLY A 45 -13.19 -4.48 0.94
CA GLY A 45 -14.20 -4.75 1.96
C GLY A 45 -14.40 -3.65 3.00
N GLY A 46 -13.57 -2.61 3.01
CA GLY A 46 -13.65 -1.49 3.96
C GLY A 46 -13.17 -1.83 5.39
N THR A 47 -12.47 -2.94 5.58
CA THR A 47 -11.94 -3.37 6.89
C THR A 47 -10.48 -2.98 7.11
N ALA A 48 -9.77 -2.55 6.05
CA ALA A 48 -8.48 -1.89 6.18
C ALA A 48 -8.70 -0.38 6.37
N THR A 49 -8.63 0.09 7.61
CA THR A 49 -8.77 1.51 7.95
C THR A 49 -7.41 2.11 8.31
N PRO A 50 -6.98 3.22 7.68
CA PRO A 50 -5.80 3.95 8.11
C PRO A 50 -5.98 4.52 9.52
N GLU A 51 -4.86 4.68 10.22
CA GLU A 51 -4.80 5.44 11.47
C GLU A 51 -4.73 6.93 11.18
N ARG A 52 -5.36 7.76 12.01
CA ARG A 52 -5.16 9.21 11.94
C ARG A 52 -3.77 9.55 12.45
N TYR A 53 -3.07 10.41 11.70
CA TYR A 53 -1.76 10.92 12.07
C TYR A 53 -1.71 12.41 11.72
N GLU A 54 -1.97 13.26 12.72
CA GLU A 54 -2.17 14.70 12.51
C GLU A 54 -3.26 14.94 11.44
N ASP A 55 -2.98 15.75 10.42
CA ASP A 55 -3.88 16.01 9.29
C ASP A 55 -3.77 14.96 8.17
N LEU A 56 -3.00 13.89 8.40
CA LEU A 56 -2.70 12.83 7.44
C LEU A 56 -3.22 11.48 7.95
N LEU A 57 -3.03 10.47 7.11
CA LEU A 57 -3.37 9.09 7.36
C LEU A 57 -2.10 8.25 7.37
N ARG A 58 -2.00 7.32 8.34
CA ARG A 58 -0.92 6.34 8.42
C ARG A 58 -1.44 4.96 8.03
N LEU A 59 -0.74 4.34 7.08
CA LEU A 59 -0.99 2.97 6.66
C LEU A 59 0.10 2.06 7.26
N ASN A 60 -0.26 1.26 8.26
CA ASN A 60 0.61 0.24 8.82
C ASN A 60 0.56 -1.00 7.93
N ILE A 61 1.56 -1.11 7.06
CA ILE A 61 1.59 -2.09 5.98
C ILE A 61 3.00 -2.68 5.85
N GLY A 62 3.12 -3.68 4.99
CA GLY A 62 4.38 -4.36 4.73
C GLY A 62 4.61 -5.53 5.68
N ASP A 63 5.30 -6.53 5.15
CA ASP A 63 5.77 -7.70 5.87
C ASP A 63 7.29 -7.87 5.72
N LEU A 64 7.93 -6.99 4.92
CA LEU A 64 9.38 -6.81 4.91
C LEU A 64 9.73 -5.45 5.51
N ILE A 65 10.32 -5.49 6.69
CA ILE A 65 10.87 -4.31 7.35
C ILE A 65 12.28 -4.08 6.79
N ALA A 66 12.36 -3.43 5.64
CA ALA A 66 13.63 -2.97 5.05
C ALA A 66 13.94 -1.55 5.57
N GLY A 67 14.27 -1.42 6.86
CA GLY A 67 14.62 -0.13 7.49
C GLY A 67 13.82 0.19 8.77
N PRO A 68 13.88 1.43 9.28
CA PRO A 68 13.29 1.80 10.57
C PRO A 68 11.77 2.01 10.55
N ARG A 69 11.14 1.95 9.38
CA ARG A 69 9.71 2.24 9.20
C ARG A 69 8.95 1.04 8.66
N SER A 70 7.75 0.86 9.21
CA SER A 70 6.75 -0.15 8.84
C SER A 70 5.42 0.51 8.40
N TYR A 71 5.46 1.79 8.02
CA TYR A 71 4.28 2.54 7.60
C TYR A 71 4.61 3.52 6.48
N ILE A 72 3.56 3.91 5.76
CA ILE A 72 3.56 5.07 4.85
C ILE A 72 2.54 6.09 5.33
N VAL A 73 2.79 7.36 5.03
CA VAL A 73 1.83 8.44 5.24
C VAL A 73 1.11 8.73 3.92
N THR A 74 -0.20 9.01 3.96
CA THR A 74 -1.03 9.34 2.79
C THR A 74 -2.05 10.42 3.16
N THR A 75 -2.60 11.12 2.18
CA THR A 75 -3.70 12.07 2.38
C THR A 75 -5.07 11.37 2.34
N GLY A 76 -6.10 12.01 2.90
CA GLY A 76 -7.48 11.50 2.82
C GLY A 76 -7.98 11.31 1.38
N ASP A 77 -7.63 12.24 0.49
CA ASP A 77 -8.00 12.20 -0.92
C ASP A 77 -7.27 11.07 -1.66
N SER A 78 -5.97 10.91 -1.42
CA SER A 78 -5.16 9.85 -2.02
C SER A 78 -5.66 8.47 -1.59
N TRP A 79 -5.96 8.30 -0.31
CA TRP A 79 -6.56 7.07 0.22
C TRP A 79 -7.93 6.77 -0.40
N SER A 80 -8.82 7.77 -0.44
CA SER A 80 -10.17 7.60 -0.99
C SER A 80 -10.13 7.21 -2.47
N ARG A 81 -9.21 7.81 -3.22
CA ARG A 81 -8.96 7.45 -4.62
C ARG A 81 -8.44 6.02 -4.75
N PHE A 82 -7.46 5.62 -3.95
CA PHE A 82 -6.93 4.26 -3.95
C PHE A 82 -8.03 3.22 -3.68
N VAL A 83 -8.90 3.47 -2.69
CA VAL A 83 -10.04 2.58 -2.38
C VAL A 83 -10.97 2.43 -3.58
N LEU A 84 -11.28 3.53 -4.27
CA LEU A 84 -12.13 3.52 -5.46
C LEU A 84 -11.49 2.72 -6.61
N GLU A 85 -10.21 2.94 -6.88
CA GLU A 85 -9.44 2.23 -7.92
C GLU A 85 -9.31 0.73 -7.58
N ALA A 86 -9.05 0.40 -6.32
CA ALA A 86 -9.01 -0.98 -5.83
C ALA A 86 -10.34 -1.71 -6.07
N ARG A 87 -11.47 -1.07 -5.75
CA ARG A 87 -12.80 -1.63 -6.00
C ARG A 87 -13.10 -1.85 -7.48
N ARG A 88 -12.51 -1.03 -8.36
CA ARG A 88 -12.59 -1.19 -9.83
C ARG A 88 -11.64 -2.24 -10.39
N GLY A 89 -10.77 -2.82 -9.57
CA GLY A 89 -9.85 -3.88 -9.96
C GLY A 89 -8.49 -3.41 -10.49
N ALA A 90 -8.15 -2.12 -10.31
CA ALA A 90 -6.91 -1.54 -10.84
C ALA A 90 -5.63 -2.25 -10.36
N TYR A 91 -5.67 -2.92 -9.20
CA TYR A 91 -4.51 -3.56 -8.57
C TYR A 91 -4.58 -5.09 -8.56
N ASP A 92 -5.53 -5.70 -9.29
CA ASP A 92 -5.73 -7.14 -9.24
C ASP A 92 -4.56 -7.93 -9.87
N GLU A 93 -3.82 -7.32 -10.80
CA GLU A 93 -2.59 -7.90 -11.39
C GLU A 93 -1.45 -8.11 -10.37
N PHE A 94 -1.47 -7.36 -9.27
CA PHE A 94 -0.46 -7.47 -8.21
C PHE A 94 -0.77 -8.56 -7.19
N ARG A 95 -1.93 -9.20 -7.28
CA ARG A 95 -2.27 -10.32 -6.39
C ARG A 95 -1.34 -11.51 -6.63
N ALA A 96 -1.24 -12.38 -5.63
CA ALA A 96 -0.56 -13.65 -5.81
C ALA A 96 -1.39 -14.51 -6.78
N GLN A 97 -0.75 -15.08 -7.80
CA GLN A 97 -1.35 -16.15 -8.59
C GLN A 97 -1.49 -17.37 -7.67
N MET A 98 -2.71 -17.91 -7.57
CA MET A 98 -2.97 -19.18 -6.88
C MET A 98 -2.43 -20.33 -7.71
#